data_AF-A0A2A9FTD7-F1
#
_entry.id   AF-A0A2A9FTD7-F1
#
_cell.length_a   1.000
_cell.length_b   1.000
_cell.length_c   1.000
_cell.angle_alpha   90.00
_cell.angle_beta   90.00
_cell.angle_gamma   90.00
#
_symmetry.space_group_name_H-M   'P 1'
#
loop_
_entity.id
_entity.type
_entity.pdbx_description
1 polymer ?
#
loop_
_entity_poly.entity_id
_entity_poly.type
_entity_poly.pdbx_seq_one_letter_code
_entity_poly.pdbx_strand_id
1 'polypeptide(L)'
;MKFSASRLKSYDLFVTHEIVLVSGRPVFKRVKKSKSSESPSVYVWASLRRDADEYEVLYVGKAGKGIDQRCSQHQGGFTNSGTGRKNAEALKAILDVEGAEIHVFSRESKTTEIFGQKISLYSVEEDALCAVLNPRLNRAGFPVVGEVTVTAALLEAEAAEMSAIYAIKGLIDRRFVEHEQGALDDMMAQIESYDSVRQNTLLDILKSIETQILFVGHGSKLVRGYSSQLEGLNGITLLGYGFIDGNGRMLPGKWVARVFFAEEPRIVFPITKLCVGARDLVESNERTFSPLNIAEFLDDPKKFLRLEA
;
A
#
# COMPACT_ATOMS: atom_id res chain seq x y z
N MET A 1 -7.65 8.08 20.10
CA MET A 1 -6.96 6.81 19.73
C MET A 1 -5.65 6.75 20.51
N LYS A 2 -5.27 5.58 21.03
CA LYS A 2 -4.06 5.40 21.83
C LYS A 2 -2.97 4.69 21.01
N PHE A 3 -1.71 5.06 21.22
CA PHE A 3 -0.57 4.58 20.42
C PHE A 3 0.60 4.21 21.32
N SER A 4 1.21 3.06 21.10
CA SER A 4 2.45 2.70 21.82
C SER A 4 3.61 3.60 21.41
N ALA A 5 4.60 3.74 22.30
CA ALA A 5 5.87 4.39 21.97
C ALA A 5 6.58 3.74 20.77
N SER A 6 6.42 2.42 20.58
CA SER A 6 6.98 1.69 19.44
C SER A 6 6.36 2.11 18.11
N ARG A 7 5.06 2.41 18.09
CA ARG A 7 4.36 2.87 16.88
C ARG A 7 4.76 4.28 16.45
N LEU A 8 5.04 5.18 17.40
CA LEU A 8 5.62 6.48 17.03
C LEU A 8 7.05 6.32 16.48
N LYS A 9 7.85 5.43 17.08
CA LYS A 9 9.20 5.12 16.58
C LYS A 9 9.20 4.51 15.18
N SER A 10 8.21 3.70 14.80
CA SER A 10 8.13 3.15 13.44
C SER A 10 7.90 4.21 12.36
N TYR A 11 7.47 5.42 12.74
CA TYR A 11 7.41 6.58 11.85
C TYR A 11 8.69 7.43 11.87
N ASP A 12 9.77 6.95 12.51
CA ASP A 12 11.02 7.68 12.75
C ASP A 12 10.81 8.97 13.58
N LEU A 13 9.77 9.01 14.42
CA LEU A 13 9.48 10.14 15.29
C LEU A 13 10.20 9.98 16.64
N PHE A 14 10.98 11.00 17.01
CA PHE A 14 11.76 11.01 18.26
C PHE A 14 11.37 12.20 19.13
N VAL A 15 11.40 12.03 20.45
CA VAL A 15 11.12 13.12 21.39
C VAL A 15 12.16 14.22 21.21
N THR A 16 11.70 15.44 20.93
CA THR A 16 12.56 16.63 20.83
C THR A 16 12.22 17.68 21.86
N HIS A 17 10.94 17.80 22.22
CA HIS A 17 10.48 18.73 23.24
C HIS A 17 9.48 18.09 24.18
N GLU A 18 9.26 18.76 25.29
CA GLU A 18 8.19 18.50 26.24
C GLU A 18 7.35 19.79 26.36
N ILE A 19 6.05 19.64 26.60
CA ILE A 19 5.19 20.77 26.92
C ILE A 19 4.92 20.72 28.42
N VAL A 20 5.30 21.77 29.13
CA VAL A 20 5.14 21.88 30.58
C VAL A 20 4.43 23.17 30.96
N LEU A 21 3.85 23.20 32.16
CA LEU A 21 3.29 24.44 32.71
C LEU A 21 4.39 25.28 33.38
N VAL A 22 4.51 26.53 32.98
CA VAL A 22 5.32 27.56 33.64
C VAL A 22 4.40 28.72 33.97
N SER A 23 4.26 29.03 35.26
CA SER A 23 3.32 30.07 35.75
C SER A 23 1.89 29.88 35.19
N GLY A 24 1.42 28.63 35.15
CA GLY A 24 0.09 28.26 34.67
C GLY A 24 -0.11 28.32 33.15
N ARG A 25 0.96 28.51 32.36
CA ARG A 25 0.91 28.55 30.89
C ARG A 25 1.74 27.43 30.25
N PRO A 26 1.27 26.80 29.17
CA PRO A 26 2.04 25.79 28.47
C PRO A 26 3.24 26.39 27.75
N VAL A 27 4.41 25.78 27.93
CA VAL A 27 5.70 26.20 27.39
C VAL A 27 6.40 24.97 26.81
N PHE A 28 6.95 25.11 25.60
CA PHE A 28 7.77 24.07 24.99
C PHE A 28 9.18 24.15 25.58
N LYS A 29 9.69 23.03 26.09
CA LYS A 29 11.06 22.89 26.56
C LYS A 29 11.77 21.84 25.73
N ARG A 30 12.92 22.19 25.15
CA ARG A 30 13.72 21.25 24.38
C ARG A 30 14.36 20.21 25.32
N VAL A 31 14.36 18.95 24.92
CA VAL A 31 15.06 17.87 25.62
C VAL A 31 16.56 17.97 25.35
N LYS A 32 17.40 17.93 26.39
CA LYS A 32 18.86 18.19 26.30
C LYS A 32 19.62 17.34 25.27
N LYS A 33 19.11 16.16 24.89
CA LYS A 33 19.74 15.23 23.95
C LYS A 33 19.22 15.35 22.50
N SER A 34 18.22 16.18 22.23
CA SER A 34 17.70 16.35 20.88
C SER A 34 18.59 17.28 20.07
N LYS A 35 18.95 16.88 18.84
CA LYS A 35 19.63 17.78 17.89
C LYS A 35 18.65 18.88 17.44
N SER A 36 19.10 20.14 17.42
CA SER A 36 18.35 21.19 16.75
C SER A 36 18.51 21.03 15.25
N SER A 37 17.42 21.15 14.52
CA SER A 37 17.44 21.14 13.07
C SER A 37 16.57 22.25 12.55
N GLU A 38 17.13 23.06 11.66
CA GLU A 38 16.39 24.05 10.86
C GLU A 38 15.73 23.39 9.64
N SER A 39 15.95 22.09 9.43
CA SER A 39 15.37 21.34 8.34
C SER A 39 13.84 21.29 8.44
N PRO A 40 13.15 21.25 7.29
CA PRO A 40 11.73 21.00 7.28
C PRO A 40 11.37 19.66 7.95
N SER A 41 10.33 19.66 8.77
CA SER A 41 9.98 18.54 9.63
C SER A 41 8.47 18.40 9.83
N VAL A 42 8.07 17.20 10.24
CA VAL A 42 6.75 16.93 10.83
C VAL A 42 6.91 16.64 12.32
N TYR A 43 5.87 16.95 13.08
CA TYR A 43 5.85 16.74 14.53
C TYR A 43 4.48 16.36 15.05
N VAL A 44 4.49 15.74 16.21
CA VAL A 44 3.33 15.22 16.92
C VAL A 44 3.40 15.65 18.37
N TRP A 45 2.32 16.20 18.91
CA TRP A 45 2.13 16.35 20.35
C TRP A 45 1.35 15.15 20.86
N ALA A 46 1.86 14.51 21.89
CA ALA A 46 1.21 13.33 22.45
C ALA A 46 1.29 13.35 23.98
N SER A 47 0.18 13.04 24.63
CA SER A 47 0.14 12.93 26.09
C SER A 47 0.33 11.49 26.55
N LEU A 48 1.12 11.32 27.60
CA LEU A 48 1.32 10.06 28.33
C LEU A 48 0.77 10.25 29.75
N ARG A 49 0.13 9.22 30.31
CA ARG A 49 -0.22 9.19 31.74
C ARG A 49 0.73 8.22 32.44
N ARG A 50 1.11 8.50 33.70
CA ARG A 50 1.99 7.62 34.51
C ARG A 50 1.60 6.15 34.53
N ASP A 51 0.32 5.85 34.40
CA ASP A 51 -0.23 4.50 34.51
C ASP A 51 -0.54 3.87 33.13
N ALA A 52 -0.11 4.52 32.05
CA ALA A 52 -0.38 4.12 30.68
C ALA A 52 0.92 3.89 29.90
N ASP A 53 0.99 2.76 29.18
CA ASP A 53 2.05 2.46 28.21
C ASP A 53 1.78 3.06 26.82
N GLU A 54 0.73 3.86 26.71
CA GLU A 54 0.22 4.39 25.44
C GLU A 54 0.03 5.89 25.48
N TYR A 55 0.41 6.52 24.38
CA TYR A 55 0.25 7.92 24.07
C TYR A 55 -1.12 8.20 23.45
N GLU A 56 -1.79 9.27 23.89
CA GLU A 56 -2.88 9.89 23.15
C GLU A 56 -2.32 10.97 22.24
N VAL A 57 -2.56 10.87 20.93
CA VAL A 57 -2.12 11.88 19.96
C VAL A 57 -3.04 13.10 20.06
N LEU A 58 -2.44 14.23 20.44
CA LEU A 58 -3.15 15.49 20.63
C LEU A 58 -3.15 16.32 19.36
N TYR A 59 -2.00 16.44 18.70
CA TYR A 59 -1.84 17.34 17.58
C TYR A 59 -0.78 16.84 16.62
N VAL A 60 -0.97 17.05 15.32
CA VAL A 60 0.03 16.81 14.28
C VAL A 60 0.26 18.12 13.56
N GLY A 61 1.51 18.43 13.23
CA GLY A 61 1.81 19.61 12.44
C GLY A 61 3.09 19.52 11.63
N LYS A 62 3.29 20.53 10.78
CA LYS A 62 4.51 20.73 10.00
C LYS A 62 5.34 21.95 10.38
N ALA A 63 6.65 21.88 10.19
CA ALA A 63 7.59 22.95 10.46
C ALA A 63 8.54 23.14 9.27
N GLY A 64 8.35 24.19 8.47
CA GLY A 64 9.16 24.43 7.26
C GLY A 64 10.57 24.95 7.52
N LYS A 65 10.87 25.39 8.76
CA LYS A 65 12.15 25.97 9.18
C LYS A 65 12.62 25.36 10.51
N GLY A 66 12.31 24.09 10.72
CA GLY A 66 12.67 23.38 11.95
C GLY A 66 11.65 23.51 13.08
N ILE A 67 11.67 22.49 13.94
CA ILE A 67 10.70 22.32 15.03
C ILE A 67 10.81 23.42 16.09
N ASP A 68 12.00 23.92 16.37
CA ASP A 68 12.23 24.91 17.44
C ASP A 68 11.57 26.25 17.13
N GLN A 69 11.71 26.71 15.88
CA GLN A 69 11.04 27.92 15.42
C GLN A 69 9.52 27.71 15.44
N ARG A 70 9.02 26.53 15.08
CA ARG A 70 7.59 26.23 15.12
C ARG A 70 7.05 26.20 16.56
N CYS A 71 7.79 25.63 17.52
CA CYS A 71 7.43 25.68 18.94
C CYS A 71 7.32 27.14 19.43
N SER A 72 8.28 27.99 19.06
CA SER A 72 8.25 29.42 19.40
C SER A 72 7.02 30.13 18.81
N GLN A 73 6.65 29.80 17.57
CA GLN A 73 5.43 30.32 16.93
C GLN A 73 4.16 29.88 17.66
N HIS A 74 4.08 28.61 18.08
CA HIS A 74 2.95 28.12 18.88
C HIS A 74 2.83 28.86 20.21
N GLN A 75 3.96 29.09 20.91
CA GLN A 75 3.97 29.86 22.16
C GLN A 75 3.46 31.29 21.95
N GLY A 76 3.88 31.96 20.89
CA GLY A 76 3.32 33.26 20.50
C GLY A 76 1.81 33.16 20.23
N GLY A 77 1.39 32.12 19.51
CA GLY A 77 0.00 31.84 19.18
C GLY A 77 -0.89 31.58 20.39
N PHE A 78 -0.37 30.96 21.46
CA PHE A 78 -1.10 30.71 22.72
C PHE A 78 -1.60 31.99 23.37
N THR A 79 -0.94 33.13 23.12
CA THR A 79 -1.38 34.43 23.63
C THR A 79 -2.15 35.21 22.56
N ASN A 80 -1.63 35.21 21.33
CA ASN A 80 -2.01 36.19 20.31
C ASN A 80 -3.04 35.68 19.29
N SER A 81 -3.47 34.41 19.36
CA SER A 81 -4.42 33.84 18.39
C SER A 81 -5.60 33.15 19.07
N GLY A 82 -6.78 33.19 18.44
CA GLY A 82 -7.97 32.49 18.95
C GLY A 82 -7.79 30.97 19.00
N THR A 83 -7.21 30.38 17.95
CA THR A 83 -6.91 28.94 17.89
C THR A 83 -5.85 28.54 18.91
N GLY A 84 -4.77 29.31 19.02
CA GLY A 84 -3.69 29.04 19.98
C GLY A 84 -4.16 29.14 21.43
N ARG A 85 -5.01 30.12 21.79
CA ARG A 85 -5.59 30.20 23.15
C ARG A 85 -6.38 28.95 23.51
N LYS A 86 -7.24 28.46 22.61
CA LYS A 86 -8.00 27.22 22.82
C LYS A 86 -7.09 25.99 22.96
N ASN A 87 -6.01 25.92 22.18
CA ASN A 87 -5.03 24.84 22.31
C ASN A 87 -4.29 24.94 23.65
N ALA A 88 -3.95 26.15 24.11
CA ALA A 88 -3.29 26.35 25.40
C ALA A 88 -4.18 25.92 26.57
N GLU A 89 -5.48 26.22 26.52
CA GLU A 89 -6.47 25.75 27.51
C GLU A 89 -6.57 24.22 27.53
N ALA A 90 -6.63 23.58 26.35
CA ALA A 90 -6.68 22.12 26.24
C ALA A 90 -5.40 21.46 26.80
N LEU A 91 -4.22 21.99 26.48
CA LEU A 91 -2.94 21.50 27.00
C LEU A 91 -2.86 21.66 28.52
N LYS A 92 -3.34 22.80 29.05
CA LYS A 92 -3.39 23.03 30.50
C LYS A 92 -4.28 22.00 31.19
N ALA A 93 -5.49 21.77 30.67
CA ALA A 93 -6.41 20.78 31.26
C ALA A 93 -5.83 19.37 31.29
N ILE A 94 -4.99 18.99 30.31
CA ILE A 94 -4.28 17.72 30.30
C ILE A 94 -3.15 17.70 31.34
N LEU A 95 -2.34 18.75 31.40
CA LEU A 95 -1.20 18.86 32.33
C LEU A 95 -1.61 19.07 33.79
N ASP A 96 -2.84 19.51 34.05
CA ASP A 96 -3.41 19.61 35.40
C ASP A 96 -3.77 18.23 35.99
N VAL A 97 -3.82 17.17 35.17
CA VAL A 97 -4.02 15.78 35.64
C VAL A 97 -2.71 15.24 36.22
N GLU A 98 -2.77 14.70 37.44
CA GLU A 98 -1.58 14.16 38.12
C GLU A 98 -0.90 13.07 37.28
N GLY A 99 0.42 13.21 37.09
CA GLY A 99 1.22 12.25 36.34
C GLY A 99 1.01 12.28 34.81
N ALA A 100 0.31 13.28 34.29
CA ALA A 100 0.23 13.50 32.85
C ALA A 100 1.48 14.25 32.33
N GLU A 101 2.02 13.77 31.22
CA GLU A 101 3.14 14.36 30.50
C GLU A 101 2.73 14.63 29.06
N ILE A 102 3.28 15.66 28.43
CA ILE A 102 3.07 15.93 27.00
C ILE A 102 4.42 16.03 26.32
N HIS A 103 4.64 15.13 25.36
CA HIS A 103 5.85 15.07 24.55
C HIS A 103 5.58 15.58 23.14
N VAL A 104 6.59 16.24 22.59
CA VAL A 104 6.66 16.58 21.17
C VAL A 104 7.65 15.66 20.52
N PHE A 105 7.14 14.83 19.62
CA PHE A 105 7.95 14.01 18.75
C PHE A 105 8.12 14.72 17.42
N SER A 106 9.31 14.69 16.83
CA SER A 106 9.53 15.24 15.50
C SER A 106 10.58 14.46 14.74
N ARG A 107 10.55 14.61 13.41
CA ARG A 107 11.57 14.09 12.50
C ARG A 107 11.76 15.04 11.34
N GLU A 108 12.94 15.02 10.74
CA GLU A 108 13.17 15.69 9.46
C GLU A 108 12.36 14.98 8.37
N SER A 109 11.65 15.77 7.57
CA SER A 109 10.81 15.23 6.51
C SER A 109 11.66 14.84 5.31
N LYS A 110 11.22 13.77 4.63
CA LYS A 110 11.90 13.32 3.41
C LYS A 110 11.78 14.38 2.32
N THR A 111 12.63 14.27 1.31
CA THR A 111 12.58 15.10 0.12
C THR A 111 12.30 14.26 -1.10
N THR A 112 11.62 14.84 -2.09
CA THR A 112 11.43 14.27 -3.42
C THR A 112 11.77 15.30 -4.48
N GLU A 113 11.94 14.85 -5.72
CA GLU A 113 12.07 15.74 -6.87
C GLU A 113 10.72 15.87 -7.57
N ILE A 114 10.26 17.10 -7.79
CA ILE A 114 9.07 17.42 -8.60
C ILE A 114 9.44 18.60 -9.50
N PHE A 115 9.20 18.46 -10.81
CA PHE A 115 9.56 19.46 -11.82
C PHE A 115 11.06 19.85 -11.78
N GLY A 116 11.95 18.88 -11.50
CA GLY A 116 13.38 19.12 -11.37
C GLY A 116 13.79 19.90 -10.10
N GLN A 117 12.85 20.12 -9.17
CA GLN A 117 13.11 20.80 -7.90
C GLN A 117 13.04 19.81 -6.74
N LYS A 118 14.08 19.80 -5.91
CA LYS A 118 14.08 19.04 -4.67
C LYS A 118 13.23 19.76 -3.64
N ILE A 119 12.06 19.20 -3.33
CA ILE A 119 11.12 19.74 -2.34
C ILE A 119 11.05 18.83 -1.12
N SER A 120 10.71 19.39 0.04
CA SER A 120 10.43 18.59 1.23
C SER A 120 8.96 18.16 1.27
N LEU A 121 8.74 16.94 1.74
CA LEU A 121 7.44 16.29 1.86
C LEU A 121 6.68 16.65 3.15
N TYR A 122 7.16 17.60 3.96
CA TYR A 122 6.57 17.89 5.28
C TYR A 122 5.06 18.20 5.28
N SER A 123 4.51 18.72 4.17
CA SER A 123 3.06 18.94 4.08
C SER A 123 2.30 17.65 3.78
N VAL A 124 2.81 16.82 2.87
CA VAL A 124 2.21 15.51 2.55
C VAL A 124 2.30 14.57 3.75
N GLU A 125 3.42 14.60 4.46
CA GLU A 125 3.61 13.80 5.68
C GLU A 125 2.68 14.25 6.83
N GLU A 126 2.40 15.55 6.97
CA GLU A 126 1.43 16.06 7.94
C GLU A 126 0.03 15.53 7.66
N ASP A 127 -0.41 15.57 6.40
CA ASP A 127 -1.73 15.08 5.99
C ASP A 127 -1.87 13.56 6.27
N ALA A 128 -0.86 12.77 5.89
CA ALA A 128 -0.83 11.34 6.13
C ALA A 128 -0.82 10.99 7.63
N LEU A 129 -0.04 11.71 8.44
CA LEU A 129 0.00 11.51 9.88
C LEU A 129 -1.32 11.92 10.54
N CYS A 130 -1.97 13.00 10.08
CA CYS A 130 -3.30 13.36 10.56
C CYS A 130 -4.33 12.26 10.28
N ALA A 131 -4.32 11.69 9.07
CA ALA A 131 -5.23 10.61 8.70
C ALA A 131 -5.02 9.35 9.56
N VAL A 132 -3.77 8.92 9.73
CA VAL A 132 -3.45 7.68 10.45
C VAL A 132 -3.55 7.83 11.97
N LEU A 133 -3.19 9.00 12.51
CA LEU A 133 -3.13 9.22 13.96
C LEU A 133 -4.40 9.83 14.55
N ASN A 134 -5.28 10.38 13.72
CA ASN A 134 -6.54 11.02 14.09
C ASN A 134 -6.40 11.96 15.33
N PRO A 135 -5.57 13.02 15.22
CA PRO A 135 -5.22 13.89 16.34
C PRO A 135 -6.41 14.70 16.86
N ARG A 136 -6.55 14.74 18.18
CA ARG A 136 -7.70 15.37 18.87
C ARG A 136 -7.85 16.89 18.64
N LEU A 137 -6.76 17.62 18.47
CA LEU A 137 -6.73 19.09 18.44
C LEU A 137 -6.58 19.66 17.03
N ASN A 138 -6.34 18.84 16.01
CA ASN A 138 -6.39 19.31 14.62
C ASN A 138 -7.86 19.53 14.23
N ARG A 139 -8.16 20.71 13.67
CA ARG A 139 -9.53 21.11 13.31
C ARG A 139 -9.79 21.15 11.80
N ALA A 140 -8.75 21.01 10.99
CA ALA A 140 -8.90 20.96 9.55
C ALA A 140 -9.42 19.58 9.14
N GLY A 141 -10.44 19.55 8.28
CA GLY A 141 -10.77 18.33 7.54
C GLY A 141 -9.64 18.08 6.55
N PHE A 142 -8.92 16.98 6.72
CA PHE A 142 -7.90 16.58 5.77
C PHE A 142 -8.60 15.83 4.64
N PRO A 143 -8.37 16.19 3.36
CA PRO A 143 -8.92 15.44 2.25
C PRO A 143 -8.30 14.04 2.25
N VAL A 144 -9.00 13.08 2.83
CA VAL A 144 -8.67 11.67 2.67
C VAL A 144 -9.21 11.25 1.31
N VAL A 145 -8.32 10.97 0.36
CA VAL A 145 -8.72 10.28 -0.87
C VAL A 145 -8.89 8.81 -0.47
N GLY A 146 -10.11 8.45 -0.04
CA GLY A 146 -10.50 7.11 0.40
C GLY A 146 -10.51 6.92 1.92
N GLU A 147 -11.67 7.09 2.56
CA GLU A 147 -11.88 6.72 3.96
C GLU A 147 -11.78 5.20 4.13
N VAL A 148 -10.92 4.72 5.03
CA VAL A 148 -11.18 3.45 5.72
C VAL A 148 -10.77 3.57 7.19
N THR A 149 -11.67 3.20 8.08
CA THR A 149 -11.41 3.10 9.52
C THR A 149 -11.06 1.64 9.82
N VAL A 150 -9.79 1.34 10.07
CA VAL A 150 -9.27 -0.04 10.01
C VAL A 150 -8.65 -0.44 11.35
N THR A 151 -9.08 -1.58 11.90
CA THR A 151 -8.45 -2.19 13.10
C THR A 151 -7.05 -2.73 12.76
N ALA A 152 -6.14 -2.91 13.73
CA ALA A 152 -4.77 -3.37 13.44
C ALA A 152 -4.69 -4.70 12.67
N ALA A 153 -5.61 -5.64 12.95
CA ALA A 153 -5.69 -6.90 12.21
C ALA A 153 -6.25 -6.71 10.78
N LEU A 154 -7.21 -5.81 10.61
CA LEU A 154 -7.66 -5.41 9.27
C LEU A 154 -6.56 -4.62 8.54
N LEU A 155 -5.72 -3.82 9.21
CA LEU A 155 -4.62 -3.09 8.59
C LEU A 155 -3.54 -4.04 8.09
N GLU A 156 -3.26 -5.11 8.82
CA GLU A 156 -2.32 -6.15 8.38
C GLU A 156 -2.89 -6.98 7.23
N ALA A 157 -4.18 -7.32 7.28
CA ALA A 157 -4.87 -8.00 6.19
C ALA A 157 -4.97 -7.12 4.94
N GLU A 158 -5.41 -5.87 5.06
CA GLU A 158 -5.49 -4.89 3.97
C GLU A 158 -4.12 -4.50 3.44
N ALA A 159 -3.08 -4.40 4.28
CA ALA A 159 -1.72 -4.16 3.80
C ALA A 159 -1.18 -5.36 3.01
N ALA A 160 -1.49 -6.59 3.43
CA ALA A 160 -1.15 -7.80 2.69
C ALA A 160 -1.93 -7.88 1.37
N GLU A 161 -3.22 -7.54 1.38
CA GLU A 161 -4.11 -7.53 0.22
C GLU A 161 -3.69 -6.46 -0.80
N MET A 162 -3.49 -5.22 -0.34
CA MET A 162 -2.99 -4.12 -1.15
C MET A 162 -1.57 -4.41 -1.68
N SER A 163 -0.71 -5.06 -0.88
CA SER A 163 0.58 -5.55 -1.35
C SER A 163 0.43 -6.62 -2.45
N ALA A 164 -0.56 -7.50 -2.37
CA ALA A 164 -0.83 -8.51 -3.39
C ALA A 164 -1.32 -7.86 -4.69
N ILE A 165 -2.27 -6.92 -4.63
CA ILE A 165 -2.76 -6.17 -5.79
C ILE A 165 -1.63 -5.41 -6.49
N TYR A 166 -0.78 -4.69 -5.73
CA TYR A 166 0.38 -4.00 -6.32
C TYR A 166 1.39 -4.97 -6.94
N ALA A 167 1.62 -6.14 -6.32
CA ALA A 167 2.50 -7.15 -6.87
C ALA A 167 1.94 -7.78 -8.17
N ILE A 168 0.63 -8.07 -8.21
CA ILE A 168 -0.08 -8.54 -9.40
C ILE A 168 0.06 -7.51 -10.51
N LYS A 169 -0.28 -6.24 -10.25
CA LYS A 169 -0.16 -5.16 -11.21
C LYS A 169 1.28 -5.03 -11.74
N GLY A 170 2.27 -5.08 -10.85
CA GLY A 170 3.68 -5.02 -11.23
C GLY A 170 4.13 -6.19 -12.11
N LEU A 171 3.57 -7.39 -11.94
CA LEU A 171 3.86 -8.54 -12.81
C LEU A 171 3.19 -8.41 -14.19
N ILE A 172 1.95 -7.91 -14.23
CA ILE A 172 1.24 -7.65 -15.49
C ILE A 172 1.97 -6.57 -16.30
N ASP A 173 2.26 -5.43 -15.68
CA ASP A 173 2.88 -4.26 -16.31
C ASP A 173 4.24 -4.59 -16.97
N ARG A 174 5.00 -5.56 -16.44
CA ARG A 174 6.33 -5.95 -16.97
C ARG A 174 6.32 -6.42 -18.41
N ARG A 175 5.24 -7.05 -18.85
CA ARG A 175 5.14 -7.66 -20.19
C ARG A 175 3.98 -7.12 -20.99
N PHE A 176 3.30 -6.09 -20.50
CA PHE A 176 2.07 -5.60 -21.10
C PHE A 176 2.39 -4.79 -22.35
N VAL A 177 2.00 -5.29 -23.53
CA VAL A 177 2.30 -4.64 -24.81
C VAL A 177 1.13 -3.80 -25.30
N GLU A 178 -0.11 -4.26 -25.08
CA GLU A 178 -1.31 -3.60 -25.59
C GLU A 178 -2.56 -4.07 -24.83
N HIS A 179 -3.61 -3.23 -24.78
CA HIS A 179 -4.93 -3.61 -24.29
C HIS A 179 -6.06 -3.01 -25.14
N GLU A 180 -7.20 -3.69 -25.16
CA GLU A 180 -8.45 -3.10 -25.65
C GLU A 180 -8.97 -2.06 -24.63
N GLN A 181 -9.62 -1.01 -25.11
CA GLN A 181 -10.15 0.05 -24.25
C GLN A 181 -11.25 -0.52 -23.34
N GLY A 182 -11.13 -0.30 -22.02
CA GLY A 182 -12.04 -0.84 -20.99
C GLY A 182 -11.71 -2.24 -20.49
N ALA A 183 -10.88 -3.02 -21.18
CA ALA A 183 -10.51 -4.35 -20.70
C ALA A 183 -9.63 -4.28 -19.43
N LEU A 184 -8.77 -3.25 -19.36
CA LEU A 184 -7.92 -3.02 -18.20
C LEU A 184 -8.75 -2.70 -16.95
N ASP A 185 -9.77 -1.86 -17.09
CA ASP A 185 -10.66 -1.49 -15.99
C ASP A 185 -11.47 -2.71 -15.51
N ASP A 186 -12.00 -3.53 -16.45
CA ASP A 186 -12.69 -4.79 -16.12
C ASP A 186 -11.76 -5.77 -15.37
N MET A 187 -10.50 -5.89 -15.80
CA MET A 187 -9.50 -6.73 -15.15
C MET A 187 -9.18 -6.23 -13.74
N MET A 188 -8.95 -4.92 -13.58
CA MET A 188 -8.66 -4.34 -12.27
C MET A 188 -9.85 -4.48 -11.33
N ALA A 189 -11.07 -4.23 -11.81
CA ALA A 189 -12.29 -4.44 -11.03
C ALA A 189 -12.45 -5.91 -10.60
N GLN A 190 -12.11 -6.87 -11.47
CA GLN A 190 -12.15 -8.29 -11.12
C GLN A 190 -11.09 -8.66 -10.07
N ILE A 191 -9.87 -8.14 -10.19
CA ILE A 191 -8.79 -8.36 -9.20
C ILE A 191 -9.19 -7.79 -7.83
N GLU A 192 -9.76 -6.58 -7.80
CA GLU A 192 -10.25 -5.92 -6.60
C GLU A 192 -11.47 -6.63 -5.99
N SER A 193 -12.24 -7.37 -6.79
CA SER A 193 -13.38 -8.16 -6.30
C SER A 193 -12.99 -9.48 -5.63
N TYR A 194 -11.77 -9.96 -5.85
CA TYR A 194 -11.29 -11.20 -5.25
C TYR A 194 -10.99 -11.04 -3.76
N ASP A 195 -11.31 -12.08 -2.99
CA ASP A 195 -10.77 -12.22 -1.64
C ASP A 195 -9.25 -12.49 -1.66
N SER A 196 -8.62 -12.39 -0.49
CA SER A 196 -7.17 -12.55 -0.35
C SER A 196 -6.67 -13.93 -0.80
N VAL A 197 -7.48 -14.99 -0.73
CA VAL A 197 -7.09 -16.34 -1.16
C VAL A 197 -6.97 -16.37 -2.68
N ARG A 198 -7.96 -15.82 -3.38
CA ARG A 198 -7.97 -15.74 -4.84
C ARG A 198 -6.90 -14.78 -5.37
N GLN A 199 -6.69 -13.64 -4.72
CA GLN A 199 -5.61 -12.72 -5.07
C GLN A 199 -4.24 -13.38 -4.94
N ASN A 200 -3.98 -14.10 -3.85
CA ASN A 200 -2.72 -14.83 -3.67
C ASN A 200 -2.57 -15.96 -4.70
N THR A 201 -3.65 -16.69 -5.00
CA THR A 201 -3.64 -17.71 -6.05
C THR A 201 -3.28 -17.11 -7.41
N LEU A 202 -3.88 -15.97 -7.78
CA LEU A 202 -3.54 -15.25 -9.00
C LEU A 202 -2.08 -14.78 -8.99
N LEU A 203 -1.62 -14.21 -7.88
CA LEU A 203 -0.24 -13.76 -7.73
C LEU A 203 0.76 -14.91 -7.93
N ASP A 204 0.49 -16.07 -7.35
CA ASP A 204 1.35 -17.25 -7.46
C ASP A 204 1.31 -17.85 -8.88
N ILE A 205 0.15 -17.86 -9.54
CA ILE A 205 0.02 -18.16 -10.97
C ILE A 205 0.94 -17.25 -11.79
N LEU A 206 0.85 -15.93 -11.59
CA LEU A 206 1.63 -14.96 -12.36
C LEU A 206 3.13 -15.11 -12.10
N LYS A 207 3.54 -15.29 -10.84
CA LYS A 207 4.95 -15.57 -10.48
C LYS A 207 5.46 -16.85 -11.12
N SER A 208 4.67 -17.92 -11.07
CA SER A 208 5.06 -19.22 -11.63
C SER A 208 5.23 -19.14 -13.14
N ILE A 209 4.30 -18.49 -13.85
CA ILE A 209 4.43 -18.22 -15.28
C ILE A 209 5.70 -17.40 -15.58
N GLU A 210 5.91 -16.29 -14.87
CA GLU A 210 7.04 -15.39 -15.10
C GLU A 210 8.39 -16.08 -14.88
N THR A 211 8.48 -16.94 -13.87
CA THR A 211 9.75 -17.57 -13.47
C THR A 211 10.04 -18.89 -14.18
N GLN A 212 9.02 -19.66 -14.58
CA GLN A 212 9.19 -21.03 -15.06
C GLN A 212 8.75 -21.24 -16.52
N ILE A 213 7.98 -20.32 -17.10
CA ILE A 213 7.31 -20.53 -18.40
C ILE A 213 7.68 -19.48 -19.42
N LEU A 214 7.84 -18.22 -19.02
CA LEU A 214 8.10 -17.12 -19.95
C LEU A 214 9.58 -16.92 -20.26
N PHE A 215 9.87 -16.59 -21.52
CA PHE A 215 11.20 -16.19 -21.99
C PHE A 215 11.24 -14.70 -22.31
N VAL A 216 12.43 -14.12 -22.49
CA VAL A 216 12.66 -12.68 -22.71
C VAL A 216 11.85 -12.11 -23.89
N GLY A 217 11.58 -12.91 -24.93
CA GLY A 217 10.79 -12.47 -26.09
C GLY A 217 9.27 -12.56 -25.94
N HIS A 218 8.74 -13.08 -24.83
CA HIS A 218 7.30 -13.14 -24.62
C HIS A 218 6.74 -11.83 -24.10
N GLY A 219 5.68 -11.35 -24.73
CA GLY A 219 4.82 -10.29 -24.24
C GLY A 219 3.51 -10.85 -23.68
N SER A 220 2.67 -9.94 -23.20
CA SER A 220 1.32 -10.21 -22.74
C SER A 220 0.33 -9.23 -23.35
N LYS A 221 -0.88 -9.72 -23.60
CA LYS A 221 -2.00 -8.95 -24.11
C LYS A 221 -3.26 -9.28 -23.34
N LEU A 222 -4.02 -8.26 -22.99
CA LEU A 222 -5.34 -8.43 -22.42
C LEU A 222 -6.36 -8.64 -23.54
N VAL A 223 -7.18 -9.69 -23.39
CA VAL A 223 -8.22 -10.01 -24.37
C VAL A 223 -9.55 -10.16 -23.66
N ARG A 224 -10.57 -9.47 -24.18
CA ARG A 224 -11.93 -9.54 -23.68
C ARG A 224 -12.68 -10.65 -24.39
N GLY A 225 -13.13 -11.64 -23.62
CA GLY A 225 -14.15 -12.60 -24.02
C GLY A 225 -13.90 -13.37 -25.32
N TYR A 226 -12.97 -14.32 -25.27
CA TYR A 226 -12.89 -15.35 -26.30
C TYR A 226 -14.03 -16.37 -26.19
N SER A 227 -14.44 -16.90 -27.34
CA SER A 227 -15.25 -18.11 -27.44
C SER A 227 -14.37 -19.36 -27.63
N SER A 228 -14.98 -20.54 -27.56
CA SER A 228 -14.29 -21.83 -27.72
C SER A 228 -13.19 -22.08 -26.68
N GLN A 229 -13.38 -21.59 -25.46
CA GLN A 229 -12.55 -21.90 -24.30
C GLN A 229 -13.10 -23.14 -23.57
N LEU A 230 -12.40 -23.57 -22.52
CA LEU A 230 -12.91 -24.60 -21.59
C LEU A 230 -14.23 -24.17 -20.95
N GLU A 231 -14.93 -25.12 -20.34
CA GLU A 231 -16.24 -24.86 -19.75
C GLU A 231 -16.13 -23.75 -18.68
N GLY A 232 -17.10 -22.83 -18.67
CA GLY A 232 -17.10 -21.68 -17.77
C GLY A 232 -16.12 -20.54 -18.11
N LEU A 233 -15.28 -20.67 -19.14
CA LEU A 233 -14.28 -19.64 -19.48
C LEU A 233 -14.62 -18.79 -20.71
N ASN A 234 -15.70 -19.11 -21.41
CA ASN A 234 -16.15 -18.31 -22.55
C ASN A 234 -16.61 -16.92 -22.09
N GLY A 235 -16.16 -15.87 -22.78
CA GLY A 235 -16.56 -14.49 -22.45
C GLY A 235 -15.76 -13.86 -21.30
N ILE A 236 -14.95 -14.63 -20.58
CA ILE A 236 -14.13 -14.14 -19.47
C ILE A 236 -12.90 -13.37 -19.98
N THR A 237 -12.58 -12.26 -19.33
CA THR A 237 -11.35 -11.49 -19.58
C THR A 237 -10.13 -12.34 -19.23
N LEU A 238 -9.11 -12.30 -20.09
CA LEU A 238 -7.89 -13.05 -19.89
C LEU A 238 -6.64 -12.28 -20.27
N LEU A 239 -5.54 -12.62 -19.61
CA LEU A 239 -4.20 -12.21 -19.98
C LEU A 239 -3.54 -13.33 -20.79
N GLY A 240 -3.30 -13.10 -22.07
CA GLY A 240 -2.64 -14.04 -22.96
C GLY A 240 -1.15 -13.74 -23.07
N TYR A 241 -0.31 -14.77 -22.90
CA TYR A 241 1.14 -14.67 -23.01
C TYR A 241 1.67 -15.37 -24.26
N GLY A 242 2.69 -14.80 -24.89
CA GLY A 242 3.37 -15.38 -26.05
C GLY A 242 4.14 -14.36 -26.86
N PHE A 243 4.48 -14.69 -28.10
CA PHE A 243 5.12 -13.73 -29.01
C PHE A 243 4.07 -12.81 -29.64
N ILE A 244 4.27 -11.50 -29.48
CA ILE A 244 3.38 -10.45 -29.96
C ILE A 244 4.10 -9.69 -31.09
N ASP A 245 3.40 -9.42 -32.18
CA ASP A 245 3.93 -8.65 -33.31
C ASP A 245 3.94 -7.13 -33.03
N GLY A 246 4.52 -6.35 -33.95
CA GLY A 246 4.59 -4.89 -33.83
C GLY A 246 3.23 -4.18 -33.84
N ASN A 247 2.14 -4.88 -34.15
CA ASN A 247 0.76 -4.36 -34.13
C ASN A 247 0.00 -4.85 -32.89
N GLY A 248 0.70 -5.39 -31.89
CA GLY A 248 0.09 -5.89 -30.66
C GLY A 248 -0.73 -7.18 -30.85
N ARG A 249 -0.58 -7.90 -31.97
CA ARG A 249 -1.30 -9.17 -32.18
C ARG A 249 -0.45 -10.36 -31.75
N MET A 250 -1.09 -11.32 -31.08
CA MET A 250 -0.45 -12.60 -30.78
C MET A 250 -0.13 -13.33 -32.09
N LEU A 251 1.12 -13.72 -32.29
CA LEU A 251 1.53 -14.47 -33.49
C LEU A 251 0.79 -15.82 -33.54
N PRO A 252 0.33 -16.27 -34.73
CA PRO A 252 -0.42 -17.51 -34.86
C PRO A 252 0.33 -18.72 -34.28
N GLY A 253 -0.31 -19.43 -33.35
CA GLY A 253 0.27 -20.61 -32.70
C GLY A 253 1.43 -20.32 -31.73
N LYS A 254 1.71 -19.06 -31.42
CA LYS A 254 2.83 -18.64 -30.55
C LYS A 254 2.43 -18.19 -29.15
N TRP A 255 1.17 -18.38 -28.77
CA TRP A 255 0.75 -18.21 -27.39
C TRP A 255 1.23 -19.39 -26.54
N VAL A 256 1.59 -19.13 -25.29
CA VAL A 256 2.20 -20.11 -24.40
C VAL A 256 1.42 -20.34 -23.12
N ALA A 257 0.66 -19.36 -22.64
CA ALA A 257 -0.21 -19.46 -21.48
C ALA A 257 -1.34 -18.43 -21.57
N ARG A 258 -2.46 -18.69 -20.91
CA ARG A 258 -3.55 -17.75 -20.69
C ARG A 258 -3.95 -17.78 -19.22
N VAL A 259 -4.06 -16.61 -18.61
CA VAL A 259 -4.57 -16.46 -17.24
C VAL A 259 -5.95 -15.83 -17.33
N PHE A 260 -6.96 -16.55 -16.88
CA PHE A 260 -8.34 -16.11 -16.87
C PHE A 260 -8.68 -15.48 -15.52
N PHE A 261 -9.33 -14.32 -15.57
CA PHE A 261 -9.88 -13.64 -14.41
C PHE A 261 -11.34 -14.10 -14.20
N ALA A 262 -11.54 -15.40 -13.97
CA ALA A 262 -12.85 -16.00 -13.70
C ALA A 262 -13.19 -15.92 -12.20
N GLU A 263 -14.33 -16.46 -11.74
CA GLU A 263 -14.66 -16.49 -10.30
C GLU A 263 -13.54 -17.10 -9.45
N GLU A 264 -12.88 -18.14 -9.97
CA GLU A 264 -11.58 -18.61 -9.51
C GLU A 264 -10.51 -18.35 -10.58
N PRO A 265 -9.36 -17.75 -10.25
CA PRO A 265 -8.27 -17.56 -11.20
C PRO A 265 -7.84 -18.87 -11.84
N ARG A 266 -7.79 -18.92 -13.18
CA ARG A 266 -7.38 -20.13 -13.90
C ARG A 266 -6.24 -19.89 -14.87
N ILE A 267 -5.42 -20.91 -15.04
CA ILE A 267 -4.34 -20.93 -16.03
C ILE A 267 -4.62 -22.00 -17.09
N VAL A 268 -4.48 -21.63 -18.35
CA VAL A 268 -4.76 -22.47 -19.52
C VAL A 268 -3.55 -22.50 -20.43
N PHE A 269 -3.28 -23.67 -21.01
CA PHE A 269 -2.14 -23.95 -21.87
C PHE A 269 -2.56 -24.60 -23.19
N PRO A 270 -1.72 -24.51 -24.25
CA PRO A 270 -1.96 -25.24 -25.49
C PRO A 270 -1.90 -26.76 -25.25
N ILE A 271 -2.81 -27.53 -25.85
CA ILE A 271 -2.84 -29.00 -25.68
C ILE A 271 -1.54 -29.68 -26.11
N THR A 272 -0.81 -29.07 -27.05
CA THR A 272 0.49 -29.55 -27.53
C THR A 272 1.57 -29.55 -26.44
N LYS A 273 1.40 -28.75 -25.38
CA LYS A 273 2.31 -28.71 -24.23
C LYS A 273 1.98 -29.72 -23.14
N LEU A 274 0.85 -30.44 -23.22
CA LEU A 274 0.42 -31.37 -22.18
C LEU A 274 1.37 -32.59 -22.08
N CYS A 275 1.87 -32.85 -20.87
CA CYS A 275 2.55 -34.10 -20.54
C CYS A 275 1.60 -35.29 -20.67
N VAL A 276 2.03 -36.38 -21.35
CA VAL A 276 1.17 -37.54 -21.63
C VAL A 276 0.59 -38.15 -20.34
N GLY A 277 1.38 -38.19 -19.27
CA GLY A 277 0.98 -38.72 -17.96
C GLY A 277 0.08 -37.82 -17.13
N ALA A 278 -0.25 -36.61 -17.58
CA ALA A 278 -1.05 -35.65 -16.82
C ALA A 278 -2.51 -35.54 -17.28
N ARG A 279 -2.96 -36.40 -18.21
CA ARG A 279 -4.31 -36.32 -18.79
C ARG A 279 -5.42 -36.37 -17.74
N ASP A 280 -5.26 -37.19 -16.72
CA ASP A 280 -6.27 -37.35 -15.65
C ASP A 280 -6.20 -36.24 -14.60
N LEU A 281 -5.23 -35.33 -14.71
CA LEU A 281 -5.00 -34.21 -13.77
C LEU A 281 -5.45 -32.87 -14.35
N VAL A 282 -6.00 -32.86 -15.56
CA VAL A 282 -6.36 -31.65 -16.29
C VAL A 282 -7.77 -31.74 -16.85
N GLU A 283 -8.44 -30.60 -16.91
CA GLU A 283 -9.56 -30.40 -17.81
C GLU A 283 -9.00 -30.05 -19.20
N SER A 284 -9.52 -30.65 -20.27
CA SER A 284 -9.02 -30.39 -21.62
C SER A 284 -10.10 -30.45 -22.70
N ASN A 285 -9.81 -29.79 -23.82
CA ASN A 285 -10.52 -29.94 -25.07
C ASN A 285 -9.50 -30.19 -26.21
N GLU A 286 -9.94 -30.15 -27.47
CA GLU A 286 -9.07 -30.41 -28.63
C GLU A 286 -7.89 -29.44 -28.79
N ARG A 287 -7.89 -28.29 -28.10
CA ARG A 287 -6.92 -27.19 -28.32
C ARG A 287 -6.18 -26.78 -27.06
N THR A 288 -6.78 -26.94 -25.90
CA THR A 288 -6.29 -26.37 -24.65
C THR A 288 -6.52 -27.30 -23.47
N PHE A 289 -5.75 -27.10 -22.41
CA PHE A 289 -5.98 -27.74 -21.12
C PHE A 289 -5.72 -26.77 -19.97
N SER A 290 -6.25 -27.12 -18.79
CA SER A 290 -6.01 -26.41 -17.53
C SER A 290 -5.92 -27.43 -16.39
N PRO A 291 -5.00 -27.25 -15.43
CA PRO A 291 -4.92 -28.12 -14.25
C PRO A 291 -6.24 -28.14 -13.47
N LEU A 292 -6.63 -29.31 -12.97
CA LEU A 292 -7.76 -29.45 -12.04
C LEU A 292 -7.38 -28.92 -10.64
N ASN A 293 -6.12 -29.09 -10.24
CA ASN A 293 -5.58 -28.59 -9.00
C ASN A 293 -4.46 -27.56 -9.28
N ILE A 294 -4.77 -26.28 -9.08
CA ILE A 294 -3.82 -25.19 -9.31
C ILE A 294 -2.64 -25.27 -8.33
N ALA A 295 -2.87 -25.58 -7.05
CA ALA A 295 -1.79 -25.64 -6.07
C ALA A 295 -0.76 -26.73 -6.42
N GLU A 296 -1.23 -27.89 -6.86
CA GLU A 296 -0.36 -28.98 -7.34
C GLU A 296 0.42 -28.59 -8.60
N PHE A 297 -0.23 -27.86 -9.52
CA PHE A 297 0.46 -27.31 -10.69
C PHE A 297 1.54 -26.29 -10.31
N LEU A 298 1.28 -25.42 -9.34
CA LEU A 298 2.24 -24.39 -8.91
C LEU A 298 3.47 -25.00 -8.22
N ASP A 299 3.30 -26.12 -7.53
CA ASP A 299 4.38 -26.88 -6.88
C ASP A 299 5.29 -27.58 -7.89
N ASP A 300 4.71 -28.24 -8.91
CA ASP A 300 5.49 -28.91 -9.97
C ASP A 300 4.87 -28.71 -11.37
N PRO A 301 5.15 -27.58 -12.05
CA PRO A 301 4.63 -27.33 -13.39
C PRO A 301 5.08 -28.38 -14.43
N LYS A 302 6.24 -29.02 -14.23
CA LYS A 302 6.81 -30.01 -15.18
C LYS A 302 6.02 -31.31 -15.19
N LYS A 303 5.31 -31.62 -14.10
CA LYS A 303 4.34 -32.71 -14.06
C LYS A 303 3.26 -32.56 -15.13
N PHE A 304 2.86 -31.31 -15.44
CA PHE A 304 1.78 -31.00 -16.37
C PHE A 304 2.28 -30.54 -17.74
N LEU A 305 3.40 -29.82 -17.79
CA LEU A 305 3.92 -29.15 -18.98
C LEU A 305 5.19 -29.81 -19.52
N ARG A 306 5.22 -30.03 -20.83
CA ARG A 306 6.44 -30.20 -21.60
C ARG A 306 7.10 -28.83 -21.72
N LEU A 307 7.97 -28.51 -20.76
CA LEU A 307 8.84 -27.35 -20.85
C LEU A 307 9.95 -27.72 -21.85
N GLU A 308 9.96 -27.05 -23.01
CA GLU A 308 11.08 -27.14 -23.93
C GLU A 308 12.32 -26.56 -23.22
N ALA A 309 13.45 -27.26 -23.34
CA ALA A 309 14.74 -26.86 -22.76
C ALA A 309 15.32 -25.62 -23.45
#